data_AF-A0A141RAG2-F1
#
_entry.id   AF-A0A141RAG2-F1
#
_cell.length_a   1.000
_cell.length_b   1.000
_cell.length_c   1.000
_cell.angle_alpha   90.00
_cell.angle_beta   90.00
_cell.angle_gamma   90.00
#
_symmetry.space_group_name_H-M   'P 1'
#
loop_
_entity.id
_entity.type
_entity.pdbx_description
1 polymer ?
#
loop_
_entity_poly.entity_id
_entity_poly.type
_entity_poly.pdbx_seq_one_letter_code
_entity_poly.pdbx_strand_id
1 'polypeptide(L)'
;MALDDYIKKDKGFLDDFVPAGLDVRQASGKTYAVPMHLTMGGLVFANSEMLAKAKVPMPTTWEEFLEATKRIQASGVEHGCALNNDSS
;
A
#
# COMPACT_ATOMS: atom_id res chain seq x y z
N MET A 1 -13.20 23.85 -2.46
CA MET A 1 -14.57 23.98 -3.01
C MET A 1 -15.20 22.59 -2.98
N ALA A 2 -16.46 22.48 -2.57
CA ALA A 2 -17.16 21.20 -2.59
C ALA A 2 -17.65 20.87 -4.01
N LEU A 3 -17.65 19.58 -4.39
CA LEU A 3 -17.97 19.10 -5.74
C LEU A 3 -19.42 18.63 -5.88
N ASP A 4 -20.21 18.67 -4.81
CA ASP A 4 -21.55 18.09 -4.73
C ASP A 4 -22.50 18.58 -5.83
N ASP A 5 -22.42 19.85 -6.23
CA ASP A 5 -23.27 20.43 -7.28
C ASP A 5 -22.92 19.90 -8.69
N TYR A 6 -21.70 19.42 -8.90
CA TYR A 6 -21.31 18.72 -10.12
C TYR A 6 -21.73 17.26 -10.07
N ILE A 7 -21.50 16.59 -8.93
CA ILE A 7 -21.84 15.19 -8.71
C ILE A 7 -23.34 14.95 -8.88
N LYS A 8 -24.20 15.83 -8.34
CA LYS A 8 -25.66 15.69 -8.46
C LYS A 8 -26.19 15.71 -9.89
N LYS A 9 -25.41 16.19 -10.87
CA LYS A 9 -25.80 16.19 -12.30
C LYS A 9 -25.73 14.80 -12.91
N ASP A 10 -24.99 13.88 -12.30
CA ASP A 10 -24.83 12.50 -12.73
C ASP A 10 -25.26 11.55 -11.60
N LYS A 11 -26.44 10.95 -11.77
CA LYS A 11 -27.04 10.11 -10.73
C LYS A 11 -26.24 8.81 -10.61
N GLY A 12 -25.77 8.51 -9.40
CA GLY A 12 -25.00 7.30 -9.12
C GLY A 12 -23.51 7.44 -9.42
N PHE A 13 -23.02 8.64 -9.78
CA PHE A 13 -21.60 8.86 -10.05
C PHE A 13 -20.65 8.36 -8.95
N LEU A 14 -21.05 8.47 -7.68
CA LEU A 14 -20.24 7.98 -6.56
C LEU A 14 -20.29 6.46 -6.40
N ASP A 15 -21.30 5.79 -6.95
CA ASP A 15 -21.49 4.34 -6.81
C ASP A 15 -20.45 3.54 -7.63
N ASP A 16 -19.77 4.19 -8.59
CA ASP A 16 -18.68 3.61 -9.39
C ASP A 16 -17.37 3.44 -8.60
N PHE A 17 -17.27 4.02 -7.40
CA PHE A 17 -16.05 4.04 -6.60
C PHE A 17 -16.15 3.14 -5.37
N VAL A 18 -15.02 2.51 -5.02
CA VAL A 18 -14.93 1.76 -3.75
C VAL A 18 -15.01 2.71 -2.54
N PRO A 19 -15.66 2.30 -1.43
CA PRO A 19 -15.89 3.18 -0.27
C PRO A 19 -14.62 3.83 0.29
N ALA A 20 -13.55 3.05 0.44
CA ALA A 20 -12.27 3.56 0.96
C ALA A 20 -11.67 4.68 0.08
N GLY A 21 -11.99 4.70 -1.21
CA GLY A 21 -11.60 5.77 -2.11
C GLY A 21 -12.41 7.04 -1.91
N LEU A 22 -13.66 6.95 -1.47
CA LEU A 22 -14.52 8.09 -1.19
C LEU A 22 -14.24 8.70 0.18
N ASP A 23 -14.02 7.87 1.19
CA ASP A 23 -13.86 8.30 2.59
C ASP A 23 -12.78 9.37 2.75
N VAL A 24 -11.62 9.17 2.10
CA VAL A 24 -10.48 10.10 2.16
C VAL A 24 -10.65 11.37 1.31
N ARG A 25 -11.78 11.51 0.60
CA ARG A 25 -12.12 12.65 -0.27
C ARG A 25 -13.32 13.43 0.27
N GLN A 26 -13.87 12.99 1.40
CA GLN A 26 -15.04 13.56 2.03
C GLN A 26 -14.71 14.14 3.40
N ALA A 27 -15.29 15.30 3.69
CA ALA A 27 -15.19 15.94 5.00
C ALA A 27 -16.48 16.67 5.32
N SER A 28 -16.95 16.59 6.56
CA SER A 28 -18.19 17.28 7.00
C SER A 28 -19.39 17.01 6.07
N GLY A 29 -19.53 15.77 5.59
CA GLY A 29 -20.63 15.34 4.72
C GLY A 29 -20.59 15.88 3.28
N LYS A 30 -19.47 16.45 2.82
CA LYS A 30 -19.30 16.96 1.45
C LYS A 30 -18.13 16.29 0.76
N THR A 31 -18.18 16.22 -0.57
CA THR A 31 -17.12 15.64 -1.41
C THR A 31 -16.22 16.73 -1.97
N TYR A 32 -14.89 16.61 -1.80
CA TYR A 32 -13.92 17.64 -2.19
C TYR A 32 -12.97 17.21 -3.30
N ALA A 33 -12.92 15.92 -3.65
CA ALA A 33 -12.11 15.40 -4.74
C ALA A 33 -12.71 14.11 -5.30
N VAL A 34 -12.39 13.80 -6.56
CA VAL A 34 -12.77 12.55 -7.23
C VAL A 34 -11.60 11.57 -7.11
N PRO A 35 -11.83 10.30 -6.70
CA PRO A 35 -10.76 9.31 -6.66
C PRO A 35 -10.21 9.05 -8.07
N MET A 36 -8.89 9.16 -8.27
CA MET A 36 -8.25 8.82 -9.55
C MET A 36 -7.69 7.39 -9.54
N HIS A 37 -7.00 7.03 -8.47
CA HIS A 37 -6.47 5.70 -8.21
C HIS A 37 -6.30 5.51 -6.69
N LEU A 38 -6.19 4.26 -6.26
CA LEU A 38 -5.81 3.90 -4.91
C LEU A 38 -4.47 3.18 -4.96
N THR A 39 -3.49 3.71 -4.24
CA THR A 39 -2.20 3.06 -4.04
C THR A 39 -2.24 2.28 -2.74
N MET A 40 -2.00 0.97 -2.82
CA MET A 40 -1.94 0.14 -1.63
C MET A 40 -0.58 0.33 -0.96
N GLY A 41 -0.57 0.99 0.19
CA GLY A 41 0.62 1.09 1.04
C GLY A 41 0.89 -0.21 1.77
N GLY A 42 2.17 -0.50 2.06
CA GLY A 42 2.57 -1.64 2.89
C GLY A 42 2.56 -3.01 2.18
N LEU A 43 2.50 -3.04 0.86
CA LEU A 43 2.74 -4.28 0.10
C LEU A 43 4.20 -4.70 0.27
N VAL A 44 4.42 -5.95 0.66
CA VAL A 44 5.75 -6.55 0.76
C VAL A 44 6.11 -7.19 -0.58
N PHE A 45 7.20 -6.73 -1.16
CA PHE A 45 7.80 -7.32 -2.36
C PHE A 45 9.11 -8.02 -1.97
N ALA A 46 9.40 -9.16 -2.60
CA ALA A 46 10.61 -9.93 -2.32
C ALA A 46 11.27 -10.45 -3.60
N ASN A 47 12.60 -10.49 -3.60
CA ASN A 47 13.38 -11.16 -4.63
C ASN A 47 13.38 -12.68 -4.35
N SER A 48 12.76 -13.45 -5.26
CA SER A 48 12.60 -14.89 -5.11
C SER A 48 13.93 -15.65 -5.04
N GLU A 49 14.97 -15.20 -5.75
CA GLU A 49 16.30 -15.82 -5.70
C GLU A 49 16.98 -15.60 -4.33
N MET A 50 16.79 -14.42 -3.74
CA MET A 50 17.32 -14.11 -2.40
C MET A 50 16.63 -14.95 -1.32
N LEU A 51 15.30 -15.12 -1.41
CA LEU A 51 14.56 -16.02 -0.53
C LEU A 51 15.05 -17.47 -0.65
N ALA A 52 15.25 -17.96 -1.89
CA ALA A 52 15.73 -19.31 -2.15
C ALA A 52 17.16 -19.54 -1.63
N LYS A 53 18.08 -18.60 -1.88
CA LYS A 53 19.47 -18.65 -1.40
C LYS A 53 19.54 -18.68 0.13
N ALA A 54 18.68 -17.91 0.79
CA ALA A 54 18.56 -17.86 2.24
C ALA A 54 17.71 -19.01 2.84
N LYS A 55 17.10 -19.84 2.00
CA LYS A 55 16.22 -20.95 2.38
C LYS A 55 15.08 -20.50 3.31
N VAL A 56 14.44 -19.38 2.95
CA VAL A 56 13.30 -18.81 3.68
C VAL A 56 12.08 -18.68 2.75
N PRO A 57 10.86 -18.95 3.24
CA PRO A 57 9.65 -18.67 2.50
C PRO A 57 9.33 -17.15 2.51
N MET A 58 8.32 -16.76 1.73
CA MET A 58 7.74 -15.41 1.86
C MET A 58 7.16 -15.25 3.28
N PRO A 59 7.60 -14.25 4.05
CA PRO A 59 7.12 -14.06 5.41
C PRO A 59 5.67 -13.57 5.42
N THR A 60 4.91 -14.05 6.41
CA THR A 60 3.50 -13.72 6.65
C THR A 60 3.28 -13.01 7.99
N THR A 61 4.29 -12.99 8.86
CA THR A 61 4.29 -12.29 10.14
C THR A 61 5.51 -11.37 10.26
N TRP A 62 5.48 -10.45 11.23
CA TRP A 62 6.62 -9.57 11.49
C TRP A 62 7.83 -10.33 12.01
N GLU A 63 7.61 -11.36 12.84
CA GLU A 63 8.66 -12.23 13.35
C GLU A 63 9.33 -13.01 12.22
N GLU A 64 8.54 -13.57 11.30
CA GLU A 64 9.05 -14.23 10.09
C GLU A 64 9.80 -13.26 9.19
N PHE A 65 9.30 -12.04 9.03
CA PHE A 65 9.98 -10.99 8.26
C PHE A 65 11.36 -10.68 8.87
N LEU A 66 11.43 -10.45 10.18
CA LEU A 66 12.69 -10.18 10.88
C LEU A 66 13.68 -11.35 10.76
N GLU A 67 13.22 -12.60 10.82
CA GLU A 67 14.08 -13.76 10.62
C GLU A 67 14.54 -13.89 9.15
N ALA A 68 13.64 -13.67 8.19
CA ALA A 68 13.95 -13.71 6.77
C ALA A 68 15.01 -12.66 6.39
N THR A 69 14.88 -11.43 6.88
CA THR A 69 15.85 -10.36 6.62
C THR A 69 17.25 -10.71 7.14
N LYS A 70 17.37 -11.27 8.35
CA LYS A 70 18.66 -11.73 8.90
C LYS A 70 19.28 -12.86 8.07
N ARG A 71 18.47 -13.84 7.64
CA ARG A 71 18.95 -14.96 6.81
C ARG A 71 19.37 -14.52 5.42
N ILE A 72 18.64 -13.60 4.81
CA ILE A 72 19.00 -13.00 3.53
C ILE A 72 20.35 -12.28 3.65
N GLN A 73 20.55 -11.49 4.71
CA GLN A 73 21.83 -10.83 4.94
C GLN A 73 22.97 -11.85 5.13
N ALA A 74 22.76 -12.89 5.94
CA ALA A 74 23.72 -13.97 6.15
C ALA A 74 24.04 -14.78 4.87
N SER A 75 23.20 -14.70 3.83
CA SER A 75 23.47 -15.29 2.52
C SER A 75 24.49 -14.51 1.67
N GLY A 76 25.05 -13.42 2.19
CA GLY A 76 26.08 -12.60 1.56
C GLY A 76 25.56 -11.38 0.81
N VAL A 77 24.34 -10.93 1.12
CA VAL A 77 23.78 -9.65 0.64
C VAL A 77 23.92 -8.61 1.75
N GLU A 78 24.21 -7.35 1.42
CA GLU A 78 24.48 -6.30 2.41
C GLU A 78 23.29 -6.03 3.35
N HIS A 79 22.07 -6.01 2.80
CA HIS A 79 20.84 -5.77 3.55
C HIS A 79 19.77 -6.82 3.24
N GLY A 80 19.04 -7.23 4.28
CA GLY A 80 17.93 -8.19 4.18
C GLY A 80 16.58 -7.58 3.79
N CYS A 81 16.43 -6.25 3.92
CA CYS A 81 15.26 -5.51 3.49
C CYS A 81 15.63 -4.10 3.03
N ALA A 82 14.74 -3.50 2.25
CA ALA A 82 14.74 -2.07 1.97
C ALA A 82 13.42 -1.49 2.50
N LEU A 83 13.51 -0.50 3.38
CA LEU A 83 12.37 0.28 3.84
C LEU A 83 12.41 1.62 3.12
N ASN A 84 11.24 2.15 2.74
CA ASN A 84 11.20 3.45 2.09
C ASN A 84 11.79 4.50 3.05
N ASN A 85 12.79 5.24 2.56
CA ASN A 85 13.48 6.28 3.32
C ASN A 85 12.82 7.64 3.06
N ASP A 86 11.50 7.70 3.19
CA ASP A 86 10.82 8.99 3.26
C ASP A 86 11.27 9.60 4.58
N SER A 87 12.25 10.51 4.51
CA SER A 87 12.57 11.40 5.60
C SER A 87 11.34 12.28 5.76
N SER A 88 10.57 12.03 6.82
CA SER A 88 9.52 12.94 7.29
C SER A 88 10.05 14.34 7.50
#